data_AF-A0A089LAB0-F1
#
_entry.id   AF-A0A089LAB0-F1
#
_cell.length_a   1.000
_cell.length_b   1.000
_cell.length_c   1.000
_cell.angle_alpha   90.00
_cell.angle_beta   90.00
_cell.angle_gamma   90.00
#
_symmetry.space_group_name_H-M   'P 1'
#
loop_
_entity.id
_entity.type
_entity.pdbx_description
1 polymer ?
#
loop_
_entity_poly.entity_id
_entity_poly.type
_entity_poly.pdbx_seq_one_letter_code
_entity_poly.pdbx_strand_id
1 'polypeptide(L)'
;MISMLGMGSDRPGPHATLVLGRLQFCLSWGLTGRVATKEDDELLLKYQKIGIPLGGPLVSLLLVIAMLVMYLWVPMQPLFENLVFASGVFNLVNLCVTLTPVVYSAGPYAGRPSDGYRVLAAMGKRPSEP
;
A
#
# COMPACT_ATOMS: atom_id res chain seq x y z
N MET A 1 -34.12 -9.37 5.98
CA MET A 1 -33.75 -8.90 7.33
C MET A 1 -32.64 -9.82 7.81
N ILE A 2 -31.37 -9.45 7.99
CA ILE A 2 -30.74 -8.16 8.29
C ILE A 2 -29.46 -8.08 7.44
N SER A 3 -29.36 -7.06 6.60
CA SER A 3 -28.09 -6.55 6.07
C SER A 3 -27.72 -5.35 6.94
N MET A 4 -26.42 -5.18 7.18
CA MET A 4 -25.70 -4.02 7.73
C MET A 4 -24.82 -4.38 8.92
N LEU A 5 -23.55 -4.66 8.62
CA LEU A 5 -22.45 -4.13 9.42
C LEU A 5 -21.23 -3.89 8.52
N GLY A 6 -21.44 -3.10 7.46
CA GLY A 6 -20.36 -2.41 6.79
C GLY A 6 -19.92 -1.24 7.66
N MET A 7 -18.96 -1.45 8.56
CA MET A 7 -18.23 -0.34 9.20
C MET A 7 -17.20 0.24 8.22
N GLY A 8 -17.70 0.75 7.09
CA GLY A 8 -17.03 1.80 6.34
C GLY A 8 -17.30 3.10 7.07
N SER A 9 -16.37 3.53 7.93
CA SER A 9 -16.46 4.85 8.55
C SER A 9 -16.26 5.93 7.49
N ASP A 10 -17.36 6.37 6.87
CA ASP A 10 -17.47 7.55 6.02
C ASP A 10 -17.52 8.87 6.82
N ARG A 11 -17.01 8.88 8.06
CA ARG A 11 -16.83 10.11 8.84
C ARG A 11 -15.43 10.68 8.60
N PRO A 12 -15.30 11.94 8.13
CA PRO A 12 -14.01 12.57 7.93
C PRO A 12 -13.45 12.95 9.31
N GLY A 13 -12.56 12.12 9.86
CA GLY A 13 -11.57 12.61 10.81
C GLY A 13 -10.68 13.67 10.16
N PRO A 14 -9.80 14.37 10.90
CA PRO A 14 -8.87 15.34 10.33
C PRO A 14 -7.78 14.61 9.51
N HIS A 15 -8.17 14.14 8.32
CA HIS A 15 -7.30 13.49 7.36
C HIS A 15 -6.76 14.55 6.41
N ALA A 16 -5.44 14.67 6.34
CA ALA A 16 -4.82 15.45 5.28
C ALA A 16 -5.13 14.75 3.95
N THR A 17 -5.95 15.39 3.13
CA THR A 17 -6.31 14.88 1.81
C THR A 17 -5.51 15.64 0.77
N LEU A 18 -4.61 14.95 0.08
CA LEU A 18 -3.86 15.49 -1.05
C LEU A 18 -4.49 14.96 -2.33
N VAL A 19 -4.88 15.85 -3.23
CA VAL A 19 -5.48 15.48 -4.51
C VAL A 19 -4.45 15.74 -5.61
N LEU A 20 -4.13 14.70 -6.36
CA LEU A 20 -3.25 14.79 -7.53
C LEU A 20 -3.99 14.20 -8.74
N GLY A 21 -4.58 15.07 -9.56
CA GLY A 21 -5.41 14.67 -10.69
C GLY A 21 -6.62 13.83 -10.25
N ARG A 22 -6.66 12.56 -10.65
CA ARG A 22 -7.75 11.61 -10.31
C ARG A 22 -7.51 10.83 -9.01
N LEU A 23 -6.34 11.01 -8.37
CA LEU A 23 -5.96 10.36 -7.12
C LEU A 23 -6.23 11.25 -5.92
N GLN A 24 -6.81 10.67 -4.88
CA GLN A 24 -7.00 11.27 -3.57
C GLN A 24 -6.22 10.47 -2.54
N PHE A 25 -5.14 11.04 -2.04
CA PHE A 25 -4.36 10.50 -0.95
C PHE A 25 -5.00 10.96 0.36
N CYS A 26 -5.56 10.05 1.14
CA CYS A 26 -5.97 10.36 2.51
C CYS A 26 -4.93 9.77 3.46
N LEU A 27 -4.22 10.65 4.17
CA LEU A 27 -3.25 10.27 5.18
C LEU A 27 -3.94 10.27 6.55
N SER A 28 -3.82 9.16 7.27
CA SER A 28 -4.24 9.07 8.67
C SER A 28 -3.00 9.13 9.54
N TRP A 29 -2.74 10.31 10.12
CA TRP A 29 -1.65 10.64 11.05
C TRP A 29 -0.54 9.58 11.19
N GLY A 30 0.51 9.74 10.38
CA GLY A 30 1.86 9.20 10.60
C GLY A 30 2.15 7.80 10.07
N LEU A 31 1.27 6.82 10.27
CA LEU A 31 1.62 5.40 10.04
C LEU A 31 0.87 4.74 8.90
N THR A 32 -0.28 5.29 8.49
CA THR A 32 -1.12 4.66 7.47
C THR A 32 -1.70 5.70 6.51
N GLY A 33 -1.77 5.31 5.24
CA GLY A 33 -2.35 6.12 4.18
C GLY A 33 -3.23 5.26 3.29
N ARG A 34 -4.21 5.91 2.65
CA ARG A 34 -5.00 5.31 1.57
C ARG A 34 -4.92 6.19 0.33
N VAL A 35 -4.96 5.54 -0.83
CA VAL A 35 -5.17 6.20 -2.12
C VAL A 35 -6.53 5.77 -2.62
N ALA A 36 -7.46 6.72 -2.72
CA ALA A 36 -8.75 6.54 -3.36
C ALA A 36 -8.72 7.21 -4.74
N THR A 37 -9.48 6.69 -5.69
CA THR A 37 -9.75 7.36 -6.95
C THR A 37 -11.06 8.13 -6.85
N LYS A 38 -11.13 9.27 -7.53
CA LYS A 38 -12.32 10.13 -7.53
C LYS A 38 -13.47 9.55 -8.37
N GLU A 39 -13.15 8.66 -9.29
CA GLU A 39 -14.07 7.94 -10.17
C GLU A 39 -14.27 6.52 -9.67
N ASP A 40 -15.46 5.96 -9.94
CA ASP A 40 -15.75 4.55 -9.71
C ASP A 40 -14.71 3.69 -10.42
N ASP A 41 -14.35 2.58 -9.77
CA ASP A 41 -13.33 1.64 -10.24
C ASP A 41 -13.64 1.14 -11.67
N GLU A 42 -14.91 1.19 -12.11
CA GLU A 42 -15.32 0.84 -13.48
C GLU A 42 -14.77 1.77 -14.58
N LEU A 43 -14.55 3.05 -14.29
CA LEU A 43 -14.11 4.06 -15.26
C LEU A 43 -12.58 4.11 -15.45
N LEU A 44 -11.83 3.44 -14.59
CA LEU A 44 -10.37 3.39 -14.68
C LEU A 44 -9.91 2.49 -15.83
N LEU A 45 -8.95 2.97 -16.60
CA LEU A 45 -8.32 2.19 -17.67
C LEU A 45 -7.53 1.02 -17.06
N LYS A 46 -7.44 -0.11 -17.78
CA LYS A 46 -6.80 -1.34 -17.28
C LYS A 46 -5.36 -1.10 -16.79
N TYR A 47 -4.60 -0.24 -17.45
CA TYR A 47 -3.24 0.12 -17.01
C TYR A 47 -3.23 0.97 -15.73
N GLN A 48 -4.25 1.79 -15.47
CA GLN A 48 -4.37 2.56 -14.23
C GLN A 48 -4.73 1.64 -13.06
N LYS A 49 -5.61 0.66 -13.31
CA LYS A 49 -5.97 -0.39 -12.34
C LYS A 49 -4.78 -1.24 -11.89
N ILE A 50 -3.75 -1.35 -12.74
CA ILE A 50 -2.52 -2.07 -12.44
C ILE A 50 -1.45 -1.12 -11.86
N GLY A 51 -1.28 0.06 -12.46
CA GLY A 51 -0.22 1.00 -12.10
C GLY A 51 -0.41 1.64 -10.72
N ILE A 52 -1.65 2.00 -10.36
CA ILE A 52 -1.96 2.60 -9.06
C ILE A 52 -1.58 1.65 -7.90
N PRO A 53 -2.04 0.39 -7.84
CA PRO A 53 -1.63 -0.53 -6.78
C PRO A 53 -0.15 -0.89 -6.85
N LEU A 54 0.48 -0.98 -8.03
CA LEU A 54 1.92 -1.25 -8.12
C LEU A 54 2.80 -0.13 -7.55
N GLY A 55 2.29 1.09 -7.41
CA GLY A 55 3.05 2.22 -6.87
C GLY A 55 3.65 1.94 -5.48
N GLY A 56 2.89 1.30 -4.58
CA GLY A 56 3.35 0.95 -3.23
C GLY A 56 4.53 -0.03 -3.24
N PRO A 57 4.37 -1.23 -3.84
CA PRO A 57 5.45 -2.20 -4.04
C PRO A 57 6.68 -1.62 -4.74
N LEU A 58 6.50 -0.81 -5.80
CA LEU A 58 7.62 -0.22 -6.53
C LEU A 58 8.45 0.74 -5.66
N VAL A 59 7.78 1.62 -4.90
CA VAL A 59 8.48 2.53 -3.98
C VAL A 59 9.14 1.75 -2.85
N SER A 60 8.49 0.73 -2.32
CA SER A 60 9.08 -0.12 -1.26
C SER A 60 10.33 -0.83 -1.77
N LEU A 61 10.30 -1.39 -2.97
CA LEU A 61 11.47 -2.01 -3.61
C LEU A 61 12.61 -1.00 -3.83
N LEU A 62 12.28 0.20 -4.31
CA LEU A 62 13.26 1.27 -4.49
C LEU A 62 13.94 1.63 -3.16
N LEU A 63 13.17 1.73 -2.09
CA LEU A 63 13.69 2.01 -0.74
C LEU A 63 14.57 0.87 -0.22
N VAL A 64 14.19 -0.40 -0.43
CA VAL A 64 15.04 -1.55 -0.07
C VAL A 64 16.40 -1.46 -0.76
N ILE A 65 16.41 -1.20 -2.08
CA ILE A 65 17.64 -1.07 -2.85
C ILE A 65 18.48 0.11 -2.34
N ALA A 66 17.84 1.26 -2.09
CA ALA A 66 18.52 2.44 -1.57
C ALA A 66 19.16 2.19 -0.20
N MET A 67 18.42 1.56 0.73
CA MET A 67 18.94 1.22 2.06
C MET A 67 20.08 0.19 1.97
N LEU A 68 19.99 -0.80 1.07
CA LEU A 68 21.05 -1.78 0.85
C LEU A 68 22.33 -1.13 0.31
N VAL A 69 22.21 -0.24 -0.68
CA VAL A 69 23.37 0.51 -1.21
C VAL A 69 23.99 1.38 -0.11
N MET A 70 23.18 2.08 0.69
CA MET A 70 23.69 2.87 1.81
C MET A 70 24.40 2.00 2.85
N TYR A 71 23.81 0.87 3.22
CA TYR A 71 24.37 -0.06 4.20
C TYR A 71 25.74 -0.60 3.76
N LEU A 72 25.90 -0.93 2.46
CA LEU A 72 27.13 -1.54 1.96
C LEU A 72 28.25 -0.53 1.69
N TRP A 73 27.92 0.69 1.27
CA TRP A 73 28.91 1.62 0.68
C TRP A 73 29.14 2.91 1.47
N VAL A 74 28.26 3.24 2.42
CA VAL A 74 28.41 4.45 3.21
C VAL A 74 28.90 4.05 4.61
N PRO A 75 30.13 4.42 5.00
CA PRO A 75 30.58 4.20 6.37
C PRO A 75 29.75 5.06 7.32
N MET A 76 29.14 4.41 8.32
CA MET A 76 28.26 5.06 9.30
C MET A 76 28.66 4.67 10.72
N GLN A 77 28.19 5.44 11.70
CA GLN A 77 28.26 5.00 13.10
C GLN A 77 27.30 3.82 13.33
N PRO A 78 27.58 2.92 14.29
CA PRO A 78 26.80 1.70 14.50
C PRO A 78 25.30 1.92 14.70
N LEU A 79 24.91 3.03 15.33
CA LEU A 79 23.50 3.39 15.51
C LEU A 79 22.79 3.63 14.17
N PHE A 80 23.42 4.38 13.26
CA PHE A 80 22.85 4.70 11.95
C PHE A 80 22.87 3.49 11.03
N GLU A 81 23.92 2.68 11.09
CA GLU A 81 24.01 1.41 10.36
C GLU A 81 22.82 0.49 10.70
N ASN A 82 22.54 0.29 11.99
CA ASN A 82 21.39 -0.49 12.46
C ASN A 82 20.05 0.12 12.01
N LEU A 83 19.92 1.44 12.02
CA LEU A 83 18.71 2.12 11.58
C LEU A 83 18.47 1.93 10.07
N VAL A 84 19.51 2.04 9.24
CA VAL A 84 19.44 1.82 7.79
C VAL A 84 19.09 0.37 7.49
N PHE A 85 19.74 -0.58 8.18
CA PHE A 85 19.45 -2.00 8.04
C PHE A 85 18.00 -2.32 8.42
N ALA A 86 17.55 -1.87 9.61
CA ALA A 86 16.18 -2.08 10.06
C ALA A 86 15.15 -1.43 9.13
N SER A 87 15.45 -0.24 8.60
CA SER A 87 14.60 0.44 7.61
C SER A 87 14.52 -0.35 6.30
N GLY A 88 15.62 -0.92 5.83
CA GLY A 88 15.66 -1.81 4.67
C GLY A 88 14.81 -3.07 4.88
N VAL A 89 14.99 -3.75 6.02
CA VAL A 89 14.19 -4.93 6.39
C VAL A 89 12.70 -4.58 6.48
N PHE A 90 12.34 -3.46 7.09
CA PHE A 90 10.95 -3.00 7.18
C PHE A 90 10.31 -2.78 5.80
N ASN A 91 11.02 -2.14 4.87
CA ASN A 91 10.52 -1.96 3.51
C ASN A 91 10.42 -3.28 2.73
N LEU A 92 11.31 -4.24 2.98
CA LEU A 92 11.24 -5.57 2.39
C LEU A 92 10.01 -6.34 2.90
N VAL A 93 9.74 -6.27 4.19
CA VAL A 93 8.51 -6.86 4.77
C VAL A 93 7.27 -6.20 4.16
N ASN A 94 7.23 -4.87 4.06
CA ASN A 94 6.12 -4.15 3.41
C ASN A 94 5.95 -4.58 1.94
N LEU A 95 7.03 -4.75 1.21
CA LEU A 95 7.01 -5.24 -0.16
C LEU A 95 6.37 -6.64 -0.25
N CYS A 96 6.79 -7.58 0.60
CA CYS A 96 6.23 -8.93 0.63
C CYS A 96 4.74 -8.92 0.98
N VAL A 97 4.35 -8.16 2.00
CA VAL A 97 2.96 -8.06 2.45
C VAL A 97 2.06 -7.44 1.38
N THR A 98 2.52 -6.38 0.71
CA THR A 98 1.73 -5.68 -0.32
C THR A 98 1.64 -6.46 -1.64
N LEU A 99 2.68 -7.23 -2.01
CA LEU A 99 2.67 -8.09 -3.21
C LEU A 99 1.89 -9.39 -3.02
N THR A 100 1.78 -9.90 -1.79
CA THR A 100 1.04 -11.14 -1.53
C THR A 100 -0.45 -10.90 -1.78
N PRO A 101 -1.12 -11.67 -2.66
CA PRO A 101 -2.49 -11.39 -3.06
C PRO A 101 -3.50 -11.88 -2.01
N VAL A 102 -3.66 -11.12 -0.94
CA VAL A 102 -4.56 -11.41 0.19
C VAL A 102 -5.50 -10.24 0.43
N VAL A 103 -6.66 -10.54 1.01
CA VAL A 103 -7.49 -9.53 1.67
C VAL A 103 -7.05 -9.48 3.13
N TYR A 104 -6.70 -8.29 3.62
CA TYR A 104 -6.24 -8.16 5.00
C TYR A 104 -7.35 -8.53 5.97
N SER A 105 -7.08 -9.45 6.89
CA SER A 105 -8.06 -9.93 7.87
C SER A 105 -8.14 -9.05 9.13
N ALA A 106 -7.07 -8.33 9.46
CA ALA A 106 -6.96 -7.55 10.68
C ALA A 106 -6.15 -6.27 10.48
N GLY A 107 -6.26 -5.33 11.42
CA GLY A 107 -5.53 -4.07 11.43
C GLY A 107 -6.19 -2.94 10.63
N PRO A 108 -5.48 -1.83 10.39
CA PRO A 108 -6.03 -0.61 9.77
C PRO A 108 -6.47 -0.80 8.31
N TYR A 109 -6.06 -1.90 7.69
CA TYR A 109 -6.41 -2.28 6.33
C TYR A 109 -7.41 -3.45 6.27
N ALA A 110 -7.99 -3.89 7.39
CA ALA A 110 -8.93 -5.01 7.43
C ALA A 110 -10.07 -4.87 6.41
N GLY A 111 -10.38 -5.96 5.69
CA GLY A 111 -11.37 -6.02 4.63
C GLY A 111 -10.92 -5.41 3.30
N ARG A 112 -9.69 -4.89 3.20
CA ARG A 112 -9.15 -4.33 1.94
C ARG A 112 -8.26 -5.32 1.22
N PRO A 113 -8.32 -5.39 -0.12
CA PRO A 113 -7.39 -6.19 -0.91
C PRO A 113 -5.99 -5.58 -0.88
N SER A 114 -4.98 -6.43 -0.84
CA SER A 114 -3.59 -6.02 -1.06
C SER A 114 -3.38 -5.52 -2.49
N ASP A 115 -2.27 -4.82 -2.72
CA ASP A 115 -1.93 -4.34 -4.06
C ASP A 115 -1.72 -5.50 -5.04
N GLY A 116 -1.10 -6.59 -4.60
CA GLY A 116 -0.97 -7.83 -5.36
C GLY A 116 -2.33 -8.41 -5.76
N TYR A 117 -3.31 -8.41 -4.86
CA TYR A 117 -4.67 -8.86 -5.16
C TYR A 117 -5.31 -7.98 -6.23
N ARG A 118 -5.20 -6.65 -6.11
CA ARG A 118 -5.75 -5.67 -7.06
C ARG A 118 -5.15 -5.82 -8.46
N VAL A 119 -3.84 -6.05 -8.54
CA VAL A 119 -3.14 -6.30 -9.80
C VAL A 119 -3.60 -7.60 -10.46
N LEU A 120 -3.70 -8.70 -9.71
CA LEU A 120 -4.21 -9.97 -10.22
C LEU A 120 -5.67 -9.87 -10.71
N ALA A 121 -6.52 -9.20 -9.92
CA ALA A 121 -7.91 -8.95 -10.27
C ALA A 121 -8.03 -8.13 -11.58
N ALA A 122 -7.21 -7.07 -11.74
CA ALA A 122 -7.17 -6.27 -12.96
C ALA A 122 -6.66 -7.05 -14.19
N MET A 123 -5.87 -8.10 -13.99
CA MET A 123 -5.44 -9.03 -15.03
C MET A 123 -6.48 -10.13 -15.33
N GLY A 124 -7.61 -10.17 -14.63
CA GLY A 124 -8.65 -11.17 -14.81
C GLY A 124 -8.39 -12.48 -14.07
N LYS A 125 -7.39 -12.53 -13.18
CA LYS A 125 -7.08 -13.68 -12.33
C LYS A 125 -7.52 -13.35 -10.90
N ARG A 126 -8.77 -13.65 -10.54
CA ARG A 126 -9.19 -13.51 -9.14
C ARG A 126 -8.58 -14.68 -8.34
N PRO A 127 -7.77 -14.43 -7.31
CA PRO A 127 -7.44 -15.47 -6.34
C PRO A 127 -8.76 -15.95 -5.73
N SER A 128 -8.94 -17.27 -5.61
CA SER A 128 -10.09 -17.84 -4.93
C SER A 128 -10.20 -17.24 -3.52
N GLU A 129 -11.38 -16.69 -3.19
CA GLU A 129 -11.70 -16.31 -1.81
C GLU A 129 -11.50 -17.55 -0.92
N PRO A 130 -10.76 -17.46 0.20
CA PRO A 130 -10.64 -18.55 1.16
C PRO A 130 -11.97 -18.85 1.86
#